data_AF-A0A817XSV3-F1
#
_entry.id   AF-A0A817XSV3-F1
#
_cell.length_a   1.000
_cell.length_b   1.000
_cell.length_c   1.000
_cell.angle_alpha   90.00
_cell.angle_beta   90.00
_cell.angle_gamma   90.00
#
_symmetry.space_group_name_H-M   'P 1'
#
loop_
_entity.id
_entity.type
_entity.pdbx_description
1 polymer ?
#
loop_
_entity_poly.entity_id
_entity_poly.type
_entity_poly.pdbx_seq_one_letter_code
_entity_poly.pdbx_strand_id
1 'polypeptide(L)'
;MLIRKTLSNEQSKVIKDLMVRWVCSDNRPFSIIDDNGLRALIQECVKLGSIYGNIDVNDILRGRTIISAHLQVVAKSCRERIKESLQEPYKNRCLSISPDFRCDKYKQISYLGVTAVIVDEGFKY
;
A
#
# COMPACT_ATOMS: atom_id res chain seq x y z
N MET A 1 -0.65 22.51 20.13
CA MET A 1 -1.02 21.22 20.75
C MET A 1 -2.36 20.80 20.16
N LEU A 2 -2.40 19.81 19.25
CA LEU A 2 -3.65 19.32 18.67
C LEU A 2 -4.38 18.47 19.72
N ILE A 3 -5.50 18.97 20.25
CA ILE A 3 -6.33 18.22 21.18
C ILE A 3 -7.00 17.09 20.40
N ARG A 4 -6.65 15.84 20.71
CA ARG A 4 -7.28 14.65 20.13
C ARG A 4 -8.72 14.58 20.61
N LYS A 5 -9.67 14.92 19.73
CA LYS A 5 -11.09 14.70 20.00
C LYS A 5 -11.42 13.22 19.83
N THR A 6 -12.08 12.63 20.82
CA THR A 6 -12.61 11.28 20.76
C THR A 6 -13.99 11.29 20.13
N LEU A 7 -14.31 10.24 19.37
CA LEU A 7 -15.64 10.05 18.80
C LEU A 7 -16.62 9.69 19.91
N SER A 8 -17.88 10.16 19.78
CA SER A 8 -18.97 9.69 20.64
C SER A 8 -19.33 8.23 20.35
N ASN A 9 -20.08 7.59 21.25
CA ASN A 9 -20.54 6.21 21.06
C ASN A 9 -21.40 6.06 19.79
N GLU A 10 -22.30 7.02 19.53
CA GLU A 10 -23.13 7.02 18.32
C GLU A 10 -22.29 7.17 17.05
N GLN A 11 -21.32 8.09 17.04
CA GLN A 11 -20.40 8.24 15.91
C GLN A 11 -19.57 6.97 15.69
N SER A 12 -19.10 6.34 16.76
CA SER A 12 -18.37 5.07 16.69
C SER A 12 -19.24 3.96 16.08
N LYS A 13 -20.52 3.88 16.46
CA LYS A 13 -21.47 2.93 15.90
C LYS A 13 -21.67 3.14 14.40
N VAL A 14 -21.90 4.39 13.97
CA VAL A 14 -22.06 4.73 12.55
C VAL A 14 -20.84 4.31 11.74
N ILE A 15 -19.62 4.57 12.22
CA ILE A 15 -18.40 4.15 11.54
C ILE A 15 -18.29 2.63 11.42
N LYS A 16 -18.63 1.89 12.49
CA LYS A 16 -18.64 0.41 12.46
C LYS A 16 -19.64 -0.12 11.42
N ASP A 17 -20.85 0.43 11.38
CA ASP A 17 -21.87 0.00 10.43
C ASP A 17 -21.46 0.30 8.98
N LEU A 18 -20.81 1.44 8.73
CA LEU A 18 -20.24 1.77 7.42
C LEU A 18 -19.12 0.81 7.01
N MET A 19 -18.23 0.43 7.93
CA MET A 19 -17.17 -0.55 7.66
C MET A 19 -17.75 -1.92 7.33
N VAL A 20 -18.76 -2.38 8.08
CA VAL A 20 -19.45 -3.66 7.80
C VAL A 20 -20.10 -3.62 6.42
N ARG A 21 -20.85 -2.55 6.10
CA ARG A 21 -21.47 -2.39 4.78
C ARG A 21 -20.43 -2.37 3.67
N TRP A 22 -19.32 -1.66 3.84
CA TRP A 22 -18.27 -1.62 2.84
C TRP A 22 -17.67 -3.01 2.58
N VAL A 23 -17.34 -3.74 3.64
CA VAL A 23 -16.78 -5.09 3.55
C VAL A 23 -17.74 -6.05 2.85
N CYS A 24 -19.01 -6.06 3.26
CA CYS A 24 -20.02 -6.96 2.71
C CYS A 24 -20.41 -6.61 1.27
N SER A 25 -20.61 -5.32 0.96
CA SER A 25 -21.05 -4.88 -0.37
C SER A 25 -19.97 -5.07 -1.44
N ASP A 26 -18.71 -4.85 -1.08
CA ASP A 26 -17.57 -4.93 -2.02
C ASP A 26 -16.80 -6.25 -1.92
N ASN A 27 -17.30 -7.22 -1.15
CA ASN A 27 -16.67 -8.52 -0.89
C ASN A 27 -15.18 -8.40 -0.51
N ARG A 28 -14.88 -7.48 0.41
CA ARG A 28 -13.50 -7.25 0.89
C ARG A 28 -13.16 -8.25 2.00
N PRO A 29 -11.89 -8.63 2.16
CA PRO A 29 -11.48 -9.37 3.35
C PRO A 29 -11.55 -8.46 4.57
N PHE A 30 -11.98 -8.99 5.74
CA PHE A 30 -12.01 -8.21 6.99
C PHE A 30 -10.66 -7.62 7.39
N SER A 31 -9.56 -8.29 7.00
CA SER A 31 -8.18 -7.81 7.24
C SER A 31 -7.88 -6.46 6.58
N ILE A 32 -8.68 -5.99 5.62
CA ILE A 32 -8.50 -4.67 5.00
C ILE A 32 -8.63 -3.52 6.02
N ILE A 33 -9.38 -3.72 7.09
CA ILE A 33 -9.58 -2.69 8.14
C ILE A 33 -8.29 -2.46 8.95
N ASP A 34 -7.43 -3.47 9.00
CA ASP A 34 -6.13 -3.41 9.67
C ASP A 34 -4.98 -2.98 8.76
N ASP A 35 -5.26 -2.72 7.48
CA ASP A 35 -4.25 -2.31 6.52
C ASP A 35 -3.66 -0.94 6.84
N ASN A 36 -2.33 -0.89 6.98
CA ASN A 36 -1.61 0.35 7.28
C ASN A 36 -1.73 1.40 6.16
N GLY A 37 -1.81 0.96 4.90
CA GLY A 37 -2.00 1.83 3.75
C GLY A 37 -3.35 2.52 3.79
N LEU A 38 -4.42 1.77 4.08
CA LEU A 38 -5.76 2.33 4.28
C LEU A 38 -5.79 3.33 5.43
N ARG A 39 -5.18 2.99 6.58
CA ARG A 39 -5.13 3.89 7.75
C ARG A 39 -4.42 5.20 7.41
N ALA A 40 -3.29 5.13 6.69
CA ALA A 40 -2.55 6.31 6.24
C ALA A 40 -3.39 7.18 5.29
N LEU A 41 -4.09 6.57 4.34
CA LEU A 41 -4.97 7.27 3.40
C LEU A 41 -6.13 7.97 4.13
N ILE A 42 -6.87 7.27 4.99
CA ILE A 42 -7.99 7.84 5.75
C ILE A 42 -7.51 9.00 6.64
N GLN A 43 -6.36 8.84 7.29
CA GLN A 43 -5.79 9.88 8.13
C GLN A 43 -5.47 11.14 7.32
N GLU A 44 -5.00 11.00 6.08
CA GLU A 44 -4.77 12.13 5.19
C GLU A 44 -6.08 12.79 4.75
N CYS A 45 -7.12 12.01 4.43
CA CYS A 45 -8.47 12.54 4.16
C CYS A 45 -9.02 13.35 5.35
N VAL A 46 -8.83 12.87 6.59
CA VAL A 46 -9.23 13.58 7.81
C VAL A 46 -8.47 14.90 7.96
N LYS A 47 -7.17 14.93 7.65
CA LYS A 47 -6.39 16.17 7.66
C LYS A 47 -6.90 17.16 6.61
N LEU A 48 -7.13 16.70 5.39
CA LEU A 48 -7.69 17.56 4.33
C LEU A 48 -9.04 18.13 4.77
N GLY A 49 -9.94 17.31 5.30
CA GLY A 49 -11.23 17.78 5.84
C GLY A 49 -11.08 18.77 7.01
N SER A 50 -10.02 18.67 7.80
CA SER A 50 -9.74 19.66 8.87
C SER A 50 -9.26 21.01 8.34
N ILE A 51 -8.65 21.05 7.16
CA ILE A 51 -8.11 22.26 6.53
C ILE A 51 -9.18 22.94 5.67
N TYR A 52 -9.86 22.16 4.83
CA TYR A 52 -10.75 22.68 3.79
C TYR A 52 -12.24 22.52 4.13
N GLY A 53 -12.58 21.83 5.22
CA GLY A 53 -13.96 21.59 5.64
C GLY A 53 -14.65 20.53 4.79
N ASN A 54 -15.78 20.90 4.17
CA ASN A 54 -16.57 19.98 3.36
C ASN A 54 -15.96 19.82 1.97
N ILE A 55 -15.32 18.69 1.71
CA ILE A 55 -14.69 18.35 0.42
C ILE A 55 -15.52 17.24 -0.23
N ASP A 56 -15.77 17.35 -1.54
CA ASP A 56 -16.41 16.27 -2.29
C ASP A 56 -15.48 15.05 -2.36
N VAL A 57 -16.01 13.86 -2.12
CA VAL A 57 -15.21 12.63 -2.14
C VAL A 57 -14.60 12.35 -3.51
N ASN A 58 -15.22 12.79 -4.60
CA ASN A 58 -14.71 12.64 -5.96
C ASN A 58 -13.53 13.56 -6.24
N ASP A 59 -13.38 14.65 -5.47
CA ASP A 59 -12.19 15.51 -5.54
C ASP A 59 -10.98 14.89 -4.83
N ILE A 60 -11.20 13.87 -4.01
CA ILE A 60 -10.14 13.12 -3.31
C ILE A 60 -9.85 11.81 -4.03
N LEU A 61 -10.88 10.99 -4.24
CA LEU A 61 -10.74 9.68 -4.85
C LEU A 61 -10.52 9.82 -6.35
N ARG A 62 -9.47 9.18 -6.86
CA ARG A 62 -9.18 9.15 -8.29
C ARG A 62 -9.64 7.82 -8.88
N GLY A 63 -10.14 7.87 -10.11
CA GLY A 63 -10.55 6.67 -10.83
C GLY A 63 -9.41 5.67 -11.02
N ARG A 64 -9.77 4.38 -11.16
CA ARG A 64 -8.83 3.25 -11.27
C ARG A 64 -7.72 3.46 -12.31
N THR A 65 -8.07 4.08 -13.45
CA THR A 65 -7.14 4.31 -14.57
C THR A 65 -6.06 5.32 -14.19
N ILE A 66 -6.43 6.38 -13.46
CA ILE A 66 -5.50 7.42 -13.01
C ILE A 66 -4.52 6.83 -11.98
N ILE A 67 -5.04 6.07 -11.01
CA ILE A 67 -4.20 5.39 -10.01
C ILE A 67 -3.26 4.36 -10.67
N SER A 68 -3.77 3.58 -11.62
CA SER A 68 -2.95 2.61 -12.37
C SER A 68 -1.83 3.30 -13.17
N ALA A 69 -2.12 4.43 -13.81
CA ALA A 69 -1.09 5.19 -14.52
C ALA A 69 -0.04 5.76 -13.55
N HIS A 70 -0.49 6.32 -12.42
CA HIS A 70 0.41 6.86 -11.41
C HIS A 70 1.29 5.78 -10.77
N LEU A 71 0.75 4.58 -10.53
CA LEU A 71 1.50 3.43 -10.03
C LEU A 71 2.69 3.10 -10.94
N GLN A 72 2.55 3.19 -12.26
CA GLN A 72 3.65 2.94 -13.20
C GLN A 72 4.75 3.99 -13.08
N VAL A 73 4.38 5.26 -12.86
CA VAL A 73 5.34 6.36 -12.63
C VAL A 73 6.13 6.12 -11.35
N VAL A 74 5.44 5.81 -10.25
CA VAL A 74 6.07 5.52 -8.96
C VAL A 74 6.97 4.29 -9.06
N ALA A 75 6.48 3.21 -9.68
CA ALA A 75 7.28 1.99 -9.88
C ALA A 75 8.53 2.23 -10.73
N LYS A 76 8.45 3.10 -11.74
CA LYS A 76 9.62 3.51 -12.54
C LYS A 76 10.65 4.24 -11.67
N SER A 77 10.22 5.24 -10.89
CA SER A 77 11.10 5.98 -9.98
C SER A 77 11.76 5.07 -8.93
N CYS A 78 11.00 4.13 -8.34
CA CYS A 78 11.55 3.13 -7.43
C CYS A 78 12.60 2.25 -8.11
N ARG A 79 12.36 1.80 -9.35
CA ARG A 79 13.33 1.00 -10.11
C ARG A 79 14.61 1.76 -10.40
N GLU A 80 14.51 3.05 -10.73
CA GLU A 80 15.68 3.91 -10.97
C GLU A 80 16.53 4.04 -9.70
N ARG A 81 15.89 4.33 -8.56
CA ARG A 81 16.57 4.39 -7.25
C ARG A 81 17.23 3.07 -6.86
N ILE A 82 16.54 1.94 -7.06
CA ILE A 82 17.09 0.61 -6.78
C ILE A 82 18.27 0.31 -7.72
N LYS A 83 18.18 0.68 -9.00
CA LYS A 83 19.28 0.46 -9.96
C LYS A 83 20.55 1.20 -9.57
N GLU A 84 20.41 2.40 -9.01
CA GLU A 84 21.53 3.17 -8.45
C GLU A 84 22.13 2.46 -7.23
N SER A 85 21.29 2.02 -6.28
CA SER A 85 21.77 1.31 -5.08
C SER A 85 22.37 -0.07 -5.37
N LEU A 86 21.98 -0.71 -6.47
CA LEU A 86 22.48 -2.03 -6.86
C LEU A 86 23.88 -2.01 -7.50
N GLN A 87 24.43 -0.85 -7.85
CA GLN A 87 25.73 -0.77 -8.54
C GLN A 87 26.88 -1.34 -7.72
N GLU A 88 26.93 -1.03 -6.42
CA GLU A 88 27.99 -1.49 -5.51
C GLU A 88 27.85 -3.01 -5.23
N PRO A 89 26.69 -3.54 -4.79
CA PRO A 89 26.57 -4.97 -4.51
C PRO A 89 26.81 -5.84 -5.75
N TYR A 90 26.41 -5.35 -6.93
CA TYR A 90 26.66 -6.06 -8.18
C TYR A 90 28.16 -6.16 -8.51
N LYS A 91 28.92 -5.07 -8.35
CA LYS A 91 30.37 -5.07 -8.57
C LYS A 91 31.10 -5.98 -7.59
N ASN A 92 30.65 -5.99 -6.34
CA ASN A 92 31.25 -6.78 -5.27
C ASN A 92 30.76 -8.23 -5.19
N ARG A 93 29.90 -8.65 -6.13
CA ARG A 93 29.30 -10.00 -6.18
C ARG A 93 28.51 -10.35 -4.91
N CYS A 94 27.93 -9.34 -4.26
CA CYS A 94 27.12 -9.43 -3.05
C CYS A 94 25.62 -9.50 -3.36
N LEU A 95 25.25 -10.21 -4.43
CA LEU A 95 23.87 -10.35 -4.88
C LEU A 95 23.52 -11.83 -5.04
N SER A 96 22.43 -12.23 -4.40
CA SER A 96 21.84 -13.56 -4.54
C SER A 96 20.45 -13.44 -5.14
N ILE A 97 20.09 -14.41 -5.99
CA ILE A 97 18.75 -14.48 -6.61
C ILE A 97 18.12 -15.79 -6.17
N SER A 98 16.95 -15.68 -5.55
CA SER A 98 16.13 -16.80 -5.12
C SER A 98 14.89 -16.88 -6.01
N PRO A 99 14.87 -17.77 -7.02
CA PRO A 99 13.65 -18.06 -7.75
C PRO A 99 12.72 -18.92 -6.88
N ASP A 100 11.46 -18.52 -6.76
CA ASP A 100 10.39 -19.29 -6.14
C ASP A 100 9.38 -19.69 -7.23
N PHE A 101 9.12 -20.98 -7.36
CA PHE A 101 8.25 -21.52 -8.40
C PHE A 101 7.04 -22.21 -7.79
N ARG A 102 5.85 -21.81 -8.23
CA ARG A 102 4.60 -22.37 -7.74
C ARG A 102 3.62 -22.63 -8.88
N CYS A 103 3.12 -23.85 -8.98
CA CYS A 103 1.99 -24.18 -9.84
C CYS A 103 0.67 -24.01 -9.08
N ASP A 104 -0.25 -23.23 -9.63
CA ASP A 104 -1.64 -23.14 -9.18
C ASP A 104 -2.50 -24.10 -10.00
N LYS A 105 -2.93 -25.20 -9.37
CA LYS A 105 -3.77 -26.24 -9.99
C LYS A 105 -5.19 -25.77 -10.31
N TYR A 106 -5.70 -24.77 -9.61
CA TYR A 106 -7.06 -24.28 -9.88
C TYR A 106 -7.06 -23.37 -11.10
N LYS A 107 -6.09 -22.46 -11.17
CA LYS A 107 -5.96 -21.52 -12.29
C LYS A 107 -5.24 -22.11 -13.50
N GLN A 108 -4.60 -23.28 -13.35
CA GLN A 108 -3.75 -23.91 -14.37
C GLN A 108 -2.63 -22.97 -14.84
N ILE A 109 -2.07 -22.18 -13.92
CA ILE A 109 -1.00 -21.21 -14.17
C ILE A 109 0.20 -21.57 -13.30
N SER A 110 1.40 -21.42 -13.86
CA SER A 110 2.65 -21.48 -13.11
C SER A 110 3.16 -20.06 -12.84
N TYR A 111 3.53 -19.80 -11.60
CA TYR A 111 4.09 -18.53 -11.14
C TYR A 111 5.59 -18.72 -10.89
N LEU A 112 6.39 -17.77 -11.37
CA LEU A 112 7.80 -17.64 -11.03
C LEU A 112 7.99 -16.29 -10.32
N GLY A 113 8.17 -16.35 -9.01
CA GLY A 113 8.67 -15.24 -8.21
C GLY A 113 10.20 -15.21 -8.32
N VAL A 114 10.79 -14.02 -8.45
CA VAL A 114 12.24 -13.86 -8.41
C VAL A 114 12.54 -12.80 -7.37
N THR A 115 13.22 -13.19 -6.30
CA THR A 115 13.65 -12.29 -5.23
C THR A 115 15.15 -12.12 -5.28
N ALA A 116 15.61 -10.88 -5.44
CA ALA A 116 17.03 -10.54 -5.30
C ALA A 116 17.29 -10.09 -3.85
N VAL A 117 18.31 -10.69 -3.23
CA VAL A 117 18.81 -10.31 -1.91
C VAL A 117 20.20 -9.73 -2.10
N ILE A 118 20.45 -8.56 -1.52
CA ILE A 118 21.72 -7.86 -1.58
C ILE A 118 22.28 -7.63 -0.19
N VAL A 119 23.60 -7.64 -0.09
CA VAL A 119 24.34 -7.20 1.09
C VAL A 119 25.09 -5.94 0.69
N ASP A 120 24.81 -4.84 1.37
CA ASP A 120 25.50 -3.55 1.21
C ASP A 120 26.45 -3.31 2.38
N GLU A 121 27.26 -2.24 2.29
CA GLU A 121 28.20 -1.83 3.35
C GLU A 121 27.51 -1.49 4.70
N GLY A 122 26.21 -1.19 4.67
CA GLY A 122 25.41 -0.88 5.85
C GLY A 122 24.88 -2.12 6.57
N PHE A 123 25.03 -3.31 5.99
CA PHE A 123 24.51 -4.55 6.54
C PHE A 123 25.25 -4.94 7.83
N LYS A 124 24.51 -5.01 8.94
CA LYS A 124 25.00 -5.44 10.25
C LYS A 124 24.41 -6.81 10.61
N TYR A 125 25.26 -7.69 11.12
CA TYR A 125 24.91 -9.05 11.56
C TYR A 125 24.18 -9.06 12.91
#